data_AF-A0A939U4R2-F1
#
_entry.id   AF-A0A939U4R2-F1
#
_cell.length_a   1.000
_cell.length_b   1.000
_cell.length_c   1.000
_cell.angle_alpha   90.00
_cell.angle_beta   90.00
_cell.angle_gamma   90.00
#
_symmetry.space_group_name_H-M   'P 1'
#
loop_
_entity.id
_entity.type
_entity.pdbx_description
1 polymer ?
#
loop_
_entity_poly.entity_id
_entity_poly.type
_entity_poly.pdbx_seq_one_letter_code
_entity_poly.pdbx_strand_id
1 'polypeptide(L)'
;MRRVLIINGPNLNMLGLRQPEIYGSDTLADIEAACREKAAALQLEIECFQSNIEGEIVTVIQQARGKFDAIVINPAAYSHTSVAILDALLAVDMPVVEVHLSNIHKRDEFRHFSYVSKAAAGVICGFGKQGYLLALEAVASLFK
;
A
#
# COMPACT_ATOMS: atom_id res chain seq x y z
N MET A 1 18.40 -0.44 -10.43
CA MET A 1 17.00 -0.91 -10.45
C MET A 1 16.14 0.14 -9.78
N ARG A 2 14.90 0.31 -10.19
CA ARG A 2 13.97 1.24 -9.52
C ARG A 2 13.58 0.64 -8.16
N ARG A 3 13.54 1.49 -7.13
CA ARG A 3 13.25 1.10 -5.74
C ARG A 3 11.82 1.49 -5.39
N VAL A 4 11.04 0.56 -4.86
CA VAL A 4 9.64 0.77 -4.48
C VAL A 4 9.46 0.51 -2.98
N LEU A 5 8.82 1.44 -2.30
CA LEU A 5 8.47 1.29 -0.89
C LEU A 5 7.02 0.80 -0.77
N ILE A 6 6.82 -0.33 -0.10
CA ILE A 6 5.50 -0.87 0.22
C ILE A 6 5.16 -0.51 1.66
N ILE A 7 4.08 0.24 1.87
CA ILE A 7 3.64 0.72 3.18
C ILE A 7 2.32 0.07 3.55
N ASN A 8 2.26 -0.50 4.75
CA ASN A 8 1.06 -1.13 5.31
C ASN A 8 0.64 -0.40 6.58
N GLY A 9 -0.61 0.07 6.58
CA GLY A 9 -1.24 0.78 7.68
C GLY A 9 -1.65 -0.12 8.85
N PRO A 10 -2.51 0.41 9.74
CA PRO A 10 -2.82 -0.21 11.00
C PRO A 10 -3.61 -1.52 10.83
N ASN A 11 -3.38 -2.44 11.75
CA ASN A 11 -3.99 -3.77 11.86
C ASN A 11 -3.59 -4.78 10.77
N LEU A 12 -2.85 -4.40 9.73
CA LEU A 12 -2.41 -5.34 8.69
C LEU A 12 -1.40 -6.37 9.23
N ASN A 13 -0.70 -6.07 10.33
CA ASN A 13 0.11 -7.06 11.04
C ASN A 13 -0.70 -8.22 11.65
N MET A 14 -2.03 -8.10 11.73
CA MET A 14 -2.93 -9.12 12.28
C MET A 14 -3.55 -10.03 11.20
N LEU A 15 -3.14 -9.89 9.93
CA LEU A 15 -3.58 -10.78 8.84
C LEU A 15 -3.21 -12.25 9.14
N GLY A 16 -4.06 -13.17 8.71
CA GLY A 16 -3.93 -14.60 9.01
C GLY A 16 -4.34 -15.01 10.43
N LEU A 17 -4.46 -14.07 11.39
CA LEU A 17 -4.86 -14.35 12.77
C LEU A 17 -6.35 -14.05 13.04
N ARG A 18 -7.01 -13.24 12.20
CA ARG A 18 -8.38 -12.76 12.43
C ARG A 18 -9.22 -12.83 11.16
N GLN A 19 -10.44 -13.38 11.27
CA GLN A 19 -11.48 -13.40 10.21
C GLN A 19 -10.95 -13.89 8.83
N PRO A 20 -10.42 -15.12 8.73
CA PRO A 20 -9.87 -15.66 7.48
C PRO A 20 -10.91 -15.72 6.35
N GLU A 21 -12.20 -15.85 6.69
CA GLU A 21 -13.35 -15.78 5.79
C GLU A 21 -13.41 -14.47 4.97
N ILE A 22 -12.92 -13.35 5.55
CA ILE A 22 -13.03 -12.00 4.97
C ILE A 22 -11.71 -11.55 4.33
N TYR A 23 -10.58 -11.85 4.97
CA TYR A 23 -9.27 -11.34 4.56
C TYR A 23 -8.37 -12.39 3.90
N GLY A 24 -8.81 -13.66 3.86
CA GLY A 24 -8.00 -14.79 3.46
C GLY A 24 -7.12 -15.31 4.60
N SER A 25 -6.47 -16.45 4.36
CA SER A 25 -5.52 -17.07 5.30
C SER A 25 -4.10 -16.52 5.18
N ASP A 26 -3.81 -15.71 4.17
CA ASP A 26 -2.48 -15.14 3.95
C ASP A 26 -2.12 -14.17 5.09
N THR A 27 -0.94 -14.34 5.66
CA THR A 27 -0.34 -13.38 6.59
C THR A 27 0.28 -12.20 5.83
N LEU A 28 0.62 -11.13 6.54
CA LEU A 28 1.35 -10.02 5.93
C LEU A 28 2.71 -10.49 5.37
N ALA A 29 3.39 -11.41 6.06
CA ALA A 29 4.65 -11.98 5.61
C ALA A 29 4.51 -12.76 4.29
N ASP A 30 3.40 -13.49 4.11
CA ASP A 30 3.12 -14.20 2.85
C ASP A 30 2.91 -13.23 1.68
N ILE A 31 2.22 -12.11 1.95
CA ILE A 31 2.03 -11.05 0.95
C ILE A 31 3.37 -10.41 0.59
N GLU A 32 4.21 -10.10 1.57
CA GLU A 32 5.55 -9.53 1.34
C GLU A 32 6.44 -10.48 0.53
N ALA A 33 6.41 -11.78 0.83
CA ALA A 33 7.15 -12.78 0.05
C ALA A 33 6.70 -12.81 -1.42
N ALA A 34 5.38 -12.85 -1.66
CA ALA A 34 4.84 -12.79 -3.01
C ALA A 34 5.20 -11.48 -3.75
N CYS A 35 5.23 -10.36 -3.04
CA CYS A 35 5.68 -9.08 -3.59
C CYS A 35 7.16 -9.12 -3.99
N ARG A 36 8.03 -9.75 -3.19
CA ARG A 36 9.46 -9.87 -3.50
C ARG A 36 9.70 -10.70 -4.76
N GLU A 37 8.99 -11.81 -4.90
CA GLU A 37 9.05 -12.65 -6.11
C GLU A 37 8.59 -11.86 -7.34
N LYS A 38 7.46 -11.16 -7.24
CA LYS A 38 6.92 -10.36 -8.34
C LYS A 38 7.84 -9.19 -8.71
N ALA A 39 8.38 -8.49 -7.73
CA ALA A 39 9.32 -7.39 -7.94
C ALA A 39 10.58 -7.85 -8.67
N ALA A 40 11.14 -9.00 -8.30
CA ALA A 40 12.30 -9.58 -9.00
C ALA A 40 12.00 -9.82 -10.48
N ALA A 41 10.84 -10.37 -10.81
CA ALA A 41 10.40 -10.57 -12.20
C ALA A 41 10.21 -9.24 -12.97
N LEU A 42 9.88 -8.16 -12.27
CA LEU A 42 9.71 -6.81 -12.82
C LEU A 42 10.99 -5.95 -12.79
N GLN A 43 12.13 -6.51 -12.35
CA GLN A 43 13.39 -5.77 -12.15
C GLN A 43 13.27 -4.57 -11.19
N LEU A 44 12.41 -4.71 -10.17
CA LEU A 44 12.23 -3.75 -9.08
C LEU A 44 12.94 -4.25 -7.81
N GLU A 45 13.46 -3.31 -7.02
CA GLU A 45 13.87 -3.56 -5.64
C GLU A 45 12.75 -3.07 -4.71
N ILE A 46 12.40 -3.85 -3.68
CA ILE A 46 11.34 -3.47 -2.74
C ILE A 46 11.77 -3.49 -1.28
N GLU A 47 11.24 -2.53 -0.54
CA GLU A 47 11.28 -2.49 0.93
C GLU A 47 9.83 -2.47 1.44
N CYS A 48 9.57 -3.22 2.51
CA CYS A 48 8.25 -3.32 3.12
C CYS A 48 8.29 -2.70 4.51
N PHE A 49 7.31 -1.87 4.82
CA PHE A 49 7.13 -1.24 6.11
C PHE A 49 5.69 -1.38 6.57
N GLN A 50 5.48 -1.71 7.85
CA GLN A 50 4.16 -1.74 8.47
C GLN A 50 4.20 -0.96 9.78
N SER A 51 3.16 -0.16 10.04
CA SER A 51 2.97 0.43 11.37
C SER A 51 1.51 0.64 11.72
N ASN A 52 1.25 0.60 13.02
CA ASN A 52 -0.02 1.00 13.63
C ASN A 52 -0.05 2.48 14.03
N ILE A 53 1.07 3.20 13.88
CA ILE A 53 1.25 4.58 14.33
C ILE A 53 1.31 5.49 13.10
N GLU A 54 0.33 6.39 12.97
CA GLU A 54 0.23 7.32 11.84
C GLU A 54 1.51 8.14 11.61
N GLY A 55 2.11 8.67 12.69
CA GLY A 55 3.33 9.48 12.60
C GLY A 55 4.55 8.72 12.05
N GLU A 56 4.62 7.41 12.27
CA GLU A 56 5.69 6.58 11.69
C GLU A 56 5.49 6.40 10.19
N ILE A 57 4.25 6.22 9.73
CA ILE A 57 3.92 6.15 8.31
C ILE A 57 4.25 7.48 7.63
N VAL A 58 3.84 8.61 8.22
CA VAL A 58 4.18 9.95 7.73
C VAL A 58 5.70 10.13 7.62
N THR A 59 6.43 9.75 8.66
CA THR A 59 7.90 9.85 8.69
C THR A 59 8.54 8.99 7.61
N VAL A 60 8.09 7.75 7.44
CA VAL A 60 8.61 6.82 6.43
C VAL A 60 8.33 7.32 5.00
N ILE A 61 7.15 7.89 4.75
CA ILE A 61 6.83 8.54 3.47
C ILE A 61 7.84 9.66 3.21
N GLN A 62 8.02 10.60 4.14
CA GLN A 62 8.95 11.72 3.97
C GLN A 62 10.39 11.25 3.73
N GLN A 63 10.83 10.21 4.45
CA GLN A 63 12.16 9.61 4.29
C GLN A 63 12.34 8.87 2.96
N ALA A 64 11.24 8.57 2.24
CA ALA A 64 11.30 7.90 0.95
C ALA A 64 11.88 8.80 -0.14
N ARG A 65 11.76 10.13 0.03
CA ARG A 65 12.27 11.12 -0.92
C ARG A 65 13.78 10.95 -1.12
N GLY A 66 14.20 10.80 -2.38
CA GLY A 66 15.60 10.58 -2.76
C GLY A 66 16.13 9.16 -2.48
N LYS A 67 15.30 8.26 -1.95
CA LYS A 67 15.66 6.84 -1.71
C LYS A 67 14.84 5.88 -2.56
N PHE A 68 13.57 6.18 -2.80
CA PHE A 68 12.65 5.38 -3.59
C PHE A 68 12.13 6.15 -4.78
N ASP A 69 11.73 5.39 -5.80
CA ASP A 69 11.19 5.90 -7.05
C ASP A 69 9.65 5.86 -7.07
N ALA A 70 9.00 5.05 -6.22
CA ALA A 70 7.55 4.98 -6.09
C ALA A 70 7.12 4.38 -4.74
N ILE A 71 5.84 4.57 -4.39
CA ILE A 71 5.20 4.00 -3.21
C ILE A 71 4.00 3.14 -3.61
N VAL A 72 3.90 1.95 -3.03
CA VAL A 72 2.64 1.19 -2.96
C VAL A 72 2.16 1.28 -1.52
N ILE A 73 0.94 1.74 -1.28
CA ILE A 73 0.41 1.92 0.08
C ILE A 73 -0.94 1.24 0.25
N ASN A 74 -1.05 0.41 1.28
CA ASN A 74 -2.33 0.02 1.86
C ASN A 74 -2.51 0.77 3.18
N PRO A 75 -3.21 1.92 3.19
CA PRO A 75 -3.36 2.72 4.39
C PRO A 75 -4.35 2.12 5.41
N ALA A 76 -5.00 1.00 5.08
CA ALA A 76 -6.03 0.36 5.90
C ALA A 76 -7.07 1.39 6.41
N ALA A 77 -7.30 1.46 7.73
CA ALA A 77 -8.25 2.41 8.30
C ALA A 77 -7.88 3.88 8.05
N TYR A 78 -6.60 4.20 7.91
CA TYR A 78 -6.15 5.58 7.71
C TYR A 78 -6.47 6.15 6.34
N SER A 79 -6.85 5.30 5.38
CA SER A 79 -7.46 5.73 4.12
C SER A 79 -8.58 6.75 4.36
N HIS A 80 -9.40 6.50 5.37
CA HIS A 80 -10.65 7.22 5.61
C HIS A 80 -10.52 8.42 6.56
N THR A 81 -9.37 8.56 7.23
CA THR A 81 -9.22 9.52 8.34
C THR A 81 -7.99 10.42 8.22
N SER A 82 -6.92 9.97 7.55
CA SER A 82 -5.62 10.64 7.64
C SER A 82 -5.40 11.67 6.55
N VAL A 83 -5.63 12.94 6.89
CA VAL A 83 -5.13 14.07 6.08
C VAL A 83 -3.61 14.16 6.18
N ALA A 84 -3.01 13.79 7.32
CA ALA A 84 -1.56 13.84 7.51
C ALA A 84 -0.79 12.92 6.55
N ILE A 85 -1.29 11.69 6.30
CA ILE A 85 -0.69 10.79 5.31
C ILE A 85 -0.89 11.32 3.89
N LEU A 86 -2.06 11.89 3.57
CA LEU A 86 -2.29 12.55 2.28
C LEU A 86 -1.25 13.66 2.03
N ASP A 87 -1.08 14.58 2.98
CA ASP A 87 -0.14 15.69 2.84
C ASP A 87 1.31 15.20 2.71
N ALA A 88 1.68 14.15 3.43
CA ALA A 88 3.00 13.52 3.30
C ALA A 88 3.23 12.93 1.90
N LEU A 89 2.24 12.24 1.33
CA LEU A 89 2.32 11.65 -0.01
C LEU A 89 2.43 12.73 -1.10
N LEU A 90 1.67 13.82 -0.97
CA LEU A 90 1.74 14.94 -1.91
C LEU A 90 3.10 15.67 -1.85
N ALA A 91 3.79 15.63 -0.72
CA ALA A 91 5.06 16.35 -0.52
C ALA A 91 6.30 15.63 -1.12
N VAL A 92 6.21 14.33 -1.42
CA VAL A 92 7.36 13.52 -1.85
C VAL A 92 7.56 13.42 -3.36
N ASP A 93 6.62 13.94 -4.15
CA ASP A 93 6.70 14.08 -5.63
C ASP A 93 7.17 12.79 -6.33
N MET A 94 6.51 11.67 -6.01
CA MET A 94 6.76 10.38 -6.65
C MET A 94 5.43 9.64 -6.87
N PRO A 95 5.35 8.70 -7.82
CA PRO A 95 4.14 7.92 -8.04
C PRO A 95 3.72 7.11 -6.81
N VAL A 96 2.43 7.15 -6.51
CA VAL A 96 1.80 6.38 -5.43
C VAL A 96 0.69 5.51 -5.99
N VAL A 97 0.63 4.23 -5.61
CA VAL A 97 -0.50 3.34 -5.90
C VAL A 97 -1.14 2.91 -4.59
N GLU A 98 -2.45 3.12 -4.46
CA GLU A 98 -3.21 2.71 -3.29
C GLU A 98 -3.76 1.28 -3.48
N VAL A 99 -3.65 0.46 -2.44
CA VAL A 99 -4.13 -0.93 -2.45
C VAL A 99 -5.01 -1.19 -1.24
N HIS A 100 -6.12 -1.90 -1.44
CA HIS A 100 -6.95 -2.46 -0.38
C HIS A 100 -7.20 -3.95 -0.63
N LEU A 101 -6.97 -4.78 0.39
CA LEU A 101 -7.25 -6.22 0.31
C LEU A 101 -8.72 -6.49 0.02
N SER A 102 -9.62 -5.84 0.78
CA SER A 102 -11.07 -5.95 0.63
C SER A 102 -11.62 -4.90 -0.34
N ASN A 103 -12.78 -5.17 -0.93
CA ASN A 103 -13.51 -4.15 -1.70
C ASN A 103 -14.14 -3.14 -0.71
N ILE A 104 -13.56 -1.95 -0.61
CA ILE A 104 -14.02 -0.90 0.32
C ILE A 104 -15.43 -0.39 -0.02
N HIS A 105 -15.84 -0.47 -1.30
CA HIS A 105 -17.16 -0.03 -1.78
C HIS A 105 -18.30 -1.01 -1.50
N LYS A 106 -17.98 -2.21 -0.99
CA LYS A 106 -18.98 -3.18 -0.49
C LYS A 106 -19.20 -3.07 1.02
N ARG A 107 -18.51 -2.15 1.70
CA ARG A 107 -18.53 -2.01 3.15
C ARG A 107 -19.36 -0.79 3.56
N ASP A 108 -19.25 -0.40 4.82
CA ASP A 108 -19.91 0.78 5.36
C ASP A 108 -19.56 2.05 4.58
N GLU A 109 -20.51 2.97 4.47
CA GLU A 109 -20.39 4.18 3.65
C GLU A 109 -19.16 5.03 3.98
N PHE A 110 -18.76 5.08 5.26
CA PHE A 110 -17.57 5.83 5.68
C PHE A 110 -16.27 5.27 5.08
N ARG A 111 -16.27 4.06 4.52
CA ARG A 111 -15.12 3.44 3.86
C ARG A 111 -15.06 3.73 2.36
N HIS A 112 -16.10 4.35 1.80
CA HIS A 112 -16.13 4.69 0.38
C HIS A 112 -15.22 5.88 0.05
N PHE A 113 -14.95 6.73 1.04
CA PHE A 113 -14.07 7.88 0.89
C PHE A 113 -12.65 7.55 1.35
N SER A 114 -11.67 7.89 0.51
CA SER A 114 -10.23 7.78 0.83
C SER A 114 -9.56 9.13 0.61
N TYR A 115 -8.88 9.64 1.63
CA TYR A 115 -7.96 10.77 1.51
C TYR A 115 -6.75 10.38 0.67
N VAL A 116 -6.21 9.18 0.87
CA VAL A 116 -5.01 8.68 0.18
C VAL A 116 -5.23 8.58 -1.33
N SER A 117 -6.44 8.24 -1.78
CA SER A 117 -6.77 8.16 -3.21
C SER A 117 -6.53 9.46 -3.96
N LYS A 118 -6.54 10.61 -3.26
CA LYS A 118 -6.27 11.93 -3.87
C LYS A 118 -4.81 12.12 -4.27
N ALA A 119 -3.88 11.39 -3.65
CA ALA A 119 -2.45 11.41 -4.00
C ALA A 119 -2.06 10.25 -4.93
N ALA A 120 -2.91 9.24 -5.08
CA ALA A 120 -2.60 8.03 -5.82
C ALA A 120 -2.80 8.21 -7.32
N ALA A 121 -1.87 7.67 -8.12
CA ALA A 121 -2.02 7.51 -9.57
C ALA A 121 -3.13 6.51 -9.93
N GLY A 122 -3.42 5.57 -9.04
CA GLY A 122 -4.48 4.59 -9.19
C GLY A 122 -4.78 3.86 -7.89
N VAL A 123 -5.97 3.26 -7.82
CA VAL A 123 -6.46 2.53 -6.65
C VAL A 123 -6.86 1.12 -7.07
N ILE A 124 -6.40 0.12 -6.32
CA ILE A 124 -6.74 -1.29 -6.52
C ILE A 124 -7.41 -1.80 -5.24
N CYS A 125 -8.64 -2.28 -5.31
CA CYS A 125 -9.34 -2.80 -4.14
C CYS A 125 -10.07 -4.13 -4.41
N GLY A 126 -10.12 -5.00 -3.40
CA GLY A 126 -10.96 -6.20 -3.44
C GLY A 126 -10.36 -7.44 -4.08
N PHE A 127 -9.06 -7.42 -4.39
CA PHE A 127 -8.35 -8.54 -4.99
C PHE A 127 -7.43 -9.29 -4.01
N GLY A 128 -7.54 -9.02 -2.70
CA GLY A 128 -6.67 -9.63 -1.69
C GLY A 128 -5.19 -9.39 -2.01
N LYS A 129 -4.33 -10.40 -1.80
CA LYS A 129 -2.90 -10.31 -2.10
C LYS A 129 -2.59 -9.96 -3.56
N GLN A 130 -3.44 -10.38 -4.50
CA GLN A 130 -3.24 -10.11 -5.93
C GLN A 130 -3.25 -8.59 -6.20
N GLY A 131 -3.96 -7.80 -5.39
CA GLY A 131 -3.96 -6.35 -5.49
C GLY A 131 -2.56 -5.74 -5.34
N TYR A 132 -1.71 -6.27 -4.46
CA TYR A 132 -0.33 -5.82 -4.31
C TYR A 132 0.52 -6.16 -5.53
N LEU A 133 0.33 -7.36 -6.11
CA LEU A 133 1.07 -7.79 -7.29
C LEU A 133 0.72 -6.92 -8.51
N LEU A 134 -0.56 -6.61 -8.68
CA LEU A 134 -1.05 -5.70 -9.70
C LEU A 134 -0.53 -4.27 -9.47
N ALA A 135 -0.42 -3.82 -8.21
CA ALA A 135 0.16 -2.51 -7.91
C ALA A 135 1.63 -2.42 -8.31
N LEU A 136 2.43 -3.48 -8.12
CA LEU A 136 3.81 -3.53 -8.58
C LEU A 136 3.92 -3.49 -10.12
N GLU A 137 3.02 -4.17 -10.83
CA GLU A 137 2.94 -4.07 -12.29
C GLU A 137 2.58 -2.65 -12.75
N ALA A 138 1.60 -2.03 -12.08
CA ALA A 138 1.21 -0.65 -12.35
C ALA A 138 2.39 0.30 -12.14
N VAL A 139 3.09 0.20 -11.01
CA VAL A 139 4.30 0.99 -10.72
C VAL A 139 5.38 0.77 -11.78
N ALA A 140 5.68 -0.48 -12.14
CA ALA A 140 6.68 -0.78 -13.18
C ALA A 140 6.33 -0.11 -14.52
N SER A 141 5.04 0.01 -14.84
CA SER A 141 4.58 0.66 -16.08
C SER A 141 4.77 2.18 -16.08
N LEU A 142 4.87 2.82 -14.91
CA LEU A 142 5.07 4.27 -14.76
C LEU A 142 6.53 4.71 -14.95
N PHE A 143 7.49 3.79 -14.90
CA PHE A 143 8.91 4.09 -15.10
C PHE A 143 9.39 4.01 -16.56
N LYS A 144 8.48 3.69 -17.48
CA LYS A 144 8.75 3.56 -18.91
C LYS A 144 9.07 4.90 -19.57
#